data_AF-A0A238FCN9-F1
#
_entry.id   AF-A0A238FCN9-F1
#
_cell.length_a   1.000
_cell.length_b   1.000
_cell.length_c   1.000
_cell.angle_alpha   90.00
_cell.angle_beta   90.00
_cell.angle_gamma   90.00
#
_symmetry.space_group_name_H-M   'P 1'
#
loop_
_entity.id
_entity.type
_entity.pdbx_description
1 polymer ?
#
loop_
_entity_poly.entity_id
_entity_poly.type
_entity_poly.pdbx_seq_one_letter_code
_entity_poly.pdbx_strand_id
1 'polypeptide(L)'
;MQPTHSNRPNNPLRHPTMLAFLSTFISIAAAVALAHHGQARSAPILQGGDDSNVPPISEPGEWSKYAHALLAMITFWIAVPVAALVARFGRDTRGWIKYHRGIQGFWTVPATTAIAILGLTAAGINGNIFKAWDVHHIVGIVLLFLVLGQALGGYMAEKAPIRRSPEVNARPAVRILHPISGVVIALISWVQIRLGMDEYGYHTRLLDVLNITFVGGFLLVYAYGLACLVIERNAAGRSWFDSIFGLGRASASRPPQI
;
A
#
# COMPACT_ATOMS: atom_id res chain seq x y z
N MET A 1 -27.49 34.18 33.78
CA MET A 1 -26.31 34.15 32.89
C MET A 1 -26.66 33.31 31.68
N GLN A 2 -26.80 33.93 30.50
CA GLN A 2 -27.05 33.25 29.24
C GLN A 2 -25.73 32.68 28.66
N PRO A 3 -25.72 31.49 28.06
CA PRO A 3 -24.54 30.96 27.39
C PRO A 3 -24.40 31.60 26.00
N THR A 4 -23.23 32.19 25.74
CA THR A 4 -22.88 32.77 24.45
C THR A 4 -22.55 31.67 23.44
N HIS A 5 -23.36 31.60 22.37
CA HIS A 5 -23.13 30.71 21.24
C HIS A 5 -21.88 31.16 20.45
N SER A 6 -20.81 30.36 20.55
CA SER A 6 -19.61 30.50 19.74
C SER A 6 -19.90 30.05 18.30
N ASN A 7 -20.15 31.00 17.41
CA ASN A 7 -20.18 30.78 15.96
C ASN A 7 -18.75 30.57 15.45
N ARG A 8 -18.32 29.32 15.32
CA ARG A 8 -17.14 28.98 14.51
C ARG A 8 -17.53 28.86 13.03
N PRO A 9 -16.81 29.53 12.11
CA PRO A 9 -17.07 29.40 10.68
C PRO A 9 -16.73 27.99 10.21
N ASN A 10 -17.72 27.34 9.61
CA ASN A 10 -17.55 26.11 8.84
C ASN A 10 -16.84 26.48 7.52
N ASN A 11 -15.52 26.36 7.48
CA ASN A 11 -14.79 26.33 6.22
C ASN A 11 -14.81 24.89 5.68
N PRO A 12 -15.57 24.58 4.61
CA PRO A 12 -15.43 23.32 3.93
C PRO A 12 -14.11 23.41 3.13
N LEU A 13 -13.01 23.00 3.75
CA LEU A 13 -11.80 22.61 3.03
C LEU A 13 -12.24 21.49 2.06
N ARG A 14 -12.47 21.87 0.80
CA ARG A 14 -12.74 20.95 -0.30
C ARG A 14 -11.47 20.13 -0.51
N HIS A 15 -11.36 19.04 0.23
CA HIS A 15 -10.36 18.03 -0.06
C HIS A 15 -10.64 17.48 -1.46
N PRO A 16 -9.65 17.44 -2.36
CA PRO A 16 -9.82 16.80 -3.65
C PRO A 16 -10.32 15.37 -3.43
N THR A 17 -11.39 15.00 -4.13
CA THR A 17 -12.02 13.70 -3.94
C THR A 17 -11.06 12.62 -4.41
N MET A 18 -10.97 11.53 -3.64
CA MET A 18 -10.13 10.38 -3.97
C MET A 18 -10.40 9.82 -5.38
N LEU A 19 -11.61 10.05 -5.91
CA LEU A 19 -12.02 9.76 -7.29
C LEU A 19 -11.29 10.61 -8.35
N ALA A 20 -11.13 11.92 -8.12
CA ALA A 20 -10.36 12.77 -9.01
C ALA A 20 -8.87 12.37 -9.01
N PHE A 21 -8.37 11.92 -7.86
CA PHE A 21 -7.03 11.34 -7.75
C PHE A 21 -6.91 10.05 -8.57
N LEU A 22 -7.82 9.09 -8.37
CA LEU A 22 -7.80 7.82 -9.10
C LEU A 22 -7.88 8.03 -10.63
N SER A 23 -8.72 8.97 -11.10
CA SER A 23 -8.81 9.27 -12.53
C SER A 23 -7.52 9.89 -13.07
N THR A 24 -6.88 10.79 -12.30
CA THR A 24 -5.62 11.42 -12.69
C THR A 24 -4.51 10.37 -12.87
N PHE A 25 -4.48 9.35 -12.01
CA PHE A 25 -3.50 8.27 -12.14
C PHE A 25 -3.78 7.32 -13.30
N ILE A 26 -5.06 6.98 -13.55
CA ILE A 26 -5.43 6.21 -14.76
C ILE A 26 -5.03 6.99 -16.01
N SER A 27 -5.24 8.31 -16.03
CA SER A 27 -4.83 9.19 -17.14
C SER A 27 -3.31 9.27 -17.29
N ILE A 28 -2.53 9.35 -16.21
CA ILE A 28 -1.07 9.36 -16.26
C ILE A 28 -0.54 8.01 -16.77
N ALA A 29 -1.07 6.89 -16.27
CA ALA A 29 -0.68 5.56 -16.73
C ALA A 29 -0.99 5.38 -18.23
N ALA A 30 -2.16 5.84 -18.69
CA ALA A 30 -2.51 5.86 -20.11
C ALA A 30 -1.58 6.78 -20.93
N ALA A 31 -1.26 7.97 -20.42
CA ALA A 31 -0.38 8.92 -21.11
C ALA A 31 1.06 8.40 -21.25
N VAL A 32 1.60 7.74 -20.22
CA VAL A 32 2.92 7.10 -20.28
C VAL A 32 2.93 5.94 -21.29
N ALA A 33 1.87 5.11 -21.29
CA ALA A 33 1.72 4.06 -22.28
C ALA A 33 1.67 4.60 -23.72
N LEU A 34 0.98 5.73 -23.95
CA LEU A 34 0.94 6.40 -25.25
C LEU A 34 2.29 7.05 -25.63
N ALA A 35 2.96 7.73 -24.69
CA ALA A 35 4.22 8.43 -24.95
C ALA A 35 5.33 7.45 -25.38
N HIS A 36 5.39 6.29 -24.73
CA HIS A 36 6.38 5.27 -25.06
C HIS A 36 6.09 4.59 -26.42
N HIS A 37 4.82 4.54 -26.84
CA HIS A 37 4.43 4.07 -28.18
C HIS A 37 4.82 5.06 -29.29
N GLY A 38 4.93 6.35 -28.96
CA GLY A 38 5.43 7.40 -29.86
C GLY A 38 6.96 7.37 -30.00
N GLN A 39 7.69 7.12 -28.92
CA GLN A 39 9.15 7.18 -28.89
C GLN A 39 9.83 6.06 -29.70
N ALA A 40 9.17 4.92 -29.86
CA ALA A 40 9.63 3.82 -30.73
C ALA A 40 9.61 4.15 -32.24
N ARG A 41 8.93 5.24 -32.66
CA ARG A 41 8.87 5.67 -34.07
C ARG A 41 9.88 6.74 -34.46
N SER A 42 10.68 7.26 -33.52
CA SER A 42 11.47 8.48 -33.74
C SER A 42 12.96 8.36 -33.45
N ALA A 43 13.53 7.16 -33.32
CA ALA A 43 14.98 7.02 -33.20
C ALA A 43 15.67 7.47 -34.51
N PRO A 44 16.47 8.55 -34.52
CA PRO A 44 17.22 8.96 -35.69
C PRO A 44 18.45 8.05 -35.83
N ILE A 45 18.64 7.51 -37.03
CA ILE A 45 19.88 6.84 -37.43
C ILE A 45 20.97 7.92 -37.49
N LEU A 46 21.79 8.03 -36.44
CA LEU A 46 23.02 8.81 -36.46
C LEU A 46 24.21 7.86 -36.63
N GLN A 47 24.70 7.80 -37.86
CA GLN A 47 26.01 7.28 -38.22
C GLN A 47 27.10 8.30 -37.84
N GLY A 48 28.17 7.83 -37.20
CA GLY A 48 29.51 8.43 -37.31
C GLY A 48 29.94 9.32 -36.13
N GLY A 49 30.67 8.72 -35.18
CA GLY A 49 31.43 9.41 -34.14
C GLY A 49 32.25 8.39 -33.35
N ASP A 50 33.57 8.56 -33.36
CA ASP A 50 34.55 7.67 -32.72
C ASP A 50 34.59 7.93 -31.21
N ASP A 51 33.76 7.21 -30.45
CA ASP A 51 33.50 7.44 -29.03
C ASP A 51 34.18 6.36 -28.15
N SER A 52 35.50 6.23 -28.22
CA SER A 52 36.23 5.19 -27.48
C SER A 52 36.41 5.46 -25.96
N ASN A 53 35.75 6.46 -25.38
CA ASN A 53 35.96 6.86 -23.97
C ASN A 53 34.70 7.34 -23.22
N VAL A 54 33.50 7.12 -23.76
CA VAL A 54 32.27 7.35 -22.99
C VAL A 54 31.91 6.03 -22.29
N PRO A 55 31.87 5.95 -20.95
CA PRO A 55 31.37 4.76 -20.27
C PRO A 55 29.97 4.48 -20.83
N PRO A 56 29.64 3.22 -21.18
CA PRO A 56 28.40 2.92 -21.88
C PRO A 56 27.25 3.54 -21.10
N ILE A 57 26.58 4.52 -21.72
CA ILE A 57 25.29 4.99 -21.22
C ILE A 57 24.46 3.72 -21.11
N SER A 58 24.13 3.35 -19.87
CA SER A 58 23.43 2.11 -19.59
C SER A 58 22.26 1.98 -20.55
N GLU A 59 22.10 0.80 -21.16
CA GLU A 59 21.09 0.62 -22.21
C GLU A 59 19.74 1.18 -21.75
N PRO A 60 18.90 1.75 -22.63
CA PRO A 60 17.70 2.53 -22.28
C PRO A 60 16.67 1.92 -21.29
N GLY A 61 16.86 0.72 -20.74
CA GLY A 61 16.05 0.10 -19.67
C GLY A 61 16.81 -0.31 -18.40
N GLU A 62 18.11 -0.04 -18.26
CA GLU A 62 18.87 -0.44 -17.06
C GLU A 62 18.56 0.44 -15.83
N TRP A 63 18.47 1.76 -16.00
CA TRP A 63 18.16 2.68 -14.91
C TRP A 63 16.75 2.45 -14.33
N SER A 64 15.79 2.02 -15.17
CA SER A 64 14.42 1.75 -14.74
C SER A 64 14.33 0.53 -13.84
N LYS A 65 15.19 -0.49 -14.02
CA LYS A 65 15.31 -1.65 -13.11
C LYS A 65 15.71 -1.22 -11.70
N TYR A 66 16.77 -0.43 -11.58
CA TYR A 66 17.23 0.07 -10.28
C TYR A 66 16.20 0.98 -9.62
N ALA A 67 15.57 1.88 -10.40
CA ALA A 67 14.51 2.74 -9.90
C ALA A 67 13.28 1.94 -9.44
N HIS A 68 12.87 0.92 -10.19
CA HIS A 68 11.80 0.00 -9.85
C HIS A 68 12.09 -0.71 -8.52
N ALA A 69 13.26 -1.35 -8.41
CA ALA A 69 13.66 -2.10 -7.23
C ALA A 69 13.76 -1.21 -5.98
N LEU A 70 14.44 -0.06 -6.09
CA LEU A 70 14.62 0.87 -4.97
C LEU A 70 13.27 1.42 -4.49
N LEU A 71 12.42 1.86 -5.41
CA LEU A 71 11.10 2.40 -5.05
C LEU A 71 10.19 1.33 -4.44
N ALA A 72 10.27 0.09 -4.93
CA ALA A 72 9.56 -1.06 -4.37
C ALA A 72 10.01 -1.36 -2.94
N MET A 73 11.32 -1.38 -2.68
CA MET A 73 11.85 -1.59 -1.33
C MET A 73 11.40 -0.48 -0.38
N ILE A 74 11.55 0.80 -0.73
CA ILE A 74 11.12 1.92 0.12
C ILE A 74 9.62 1.82 0.42
N THR A 75 8.81 1.53 -0.61
CA THR A 75 7.35 1.49 -0.48
C THR A 75 6.88 0.31 0.37
N PHE A 76 7.34 -0.91 0.07
CA PHE A 76 6.80 -2.12 0.67
C PHE A 76 7.56 -2.61 1.91
N TRP A 77 8.86 -2.30 2.07
CA TRP A 77 9.58 -2.61 3.32
C TRP A 77 9.40 -1.55 4.40
N ILE A 78 9.18 -0.29 4.01
CA ILE A 78 9.16 0.82 4.97
C ILE A 78 7.78 1.47 5.04
N ALA A 79 7.31 2.09 3.96
CA ALA A 79 6.09 2.91 4.00
C ALA A 79 4.85 2.11 4.37
N VAL A 80 4.62 0.95 3.73
CA VAL A 80 3.47 0.08 3.99
C VAL A 80 3.45 -0.45 5.43
N PRO A 81 4.55 -1.04 5.96
CA PRO A 81 4.61 -1.50 7.35
C PRO A 81 4.42 -0.36 8.34
N VAL A 82 5.09 0.77 8.16
CA VAL A 82 4.93 1.95 9.03
C VAL A 82 3.48 2.40 9.04
N ALA A 83 2.82 2.52 7.89
CA ALA A 83 1.42 2.89 7.82
C ALA A 83 0.50 1.88 8.53
N ALA A 84 0.76 0.58 8.39
CA ALA A 84 0.01 -0.48 9.06
C ALA A 84 0.17 -0.40 10.59
N LEU A 85 1.39 -0.14 11.08
CA LEU A 85 1.69 0.04 12.50
C LEU A 85 1.07 1.33 13.05
N VAL A 86 1.08 2.43 12.29
CA VAL A 86 0.35 3.68 12.63
C VAL A 86 -1.14 3.40 12.78
N ALA A 87 -1.75 2.67 11.86
CA ALA A 87 -3.16 2.29 11.99
C ALA A 87 -3.41 1.29 13.13
N ARG A 88 -2.40 0.58 13.60
CA ARG A 88 -2.52 -0.38 14.71
C ARG A 88 -2.42 0.31 16.06
N PHE A 89 -1.29 0.96 16.31
CA PHE A 89 -0.93 1.56 17.60
C PHE A 89 -1.34 3.02 17.72
N GLY A 90 -1.48 3.72 16.60
CA GLY A 90 -1.86 5.12 16.57
C GLY A 90 -3.36 5.38 16.68
N ARG A 91 -4.24 4.37 16.78
CA ARG A 91 -5.70 4.58 16.79
C ARG A 91 -6.21 5.54 17.88
N ASP A 92 -5.38 5.81 18.86
CA ASP A 92 -5.66 6.61 20.04
C ASP A 92 -5.11 8.03 19.94
N THR A 93 -4.25 8.29 18.96
CA THR A 93 -3.64 9.59 18.75
C THR A 93 -4.46 10.43 17.77
N ARG A 94 -4.58 11.73 18.07
CA ARG A 94 -5.27 12.66 17.17
C ARG A 94 -4.49 12.73 15.85
N GLY A 95 -5.18 12.44 14.74
CA GLY A 95 -4.59 12.54 13.40
C GLY A 95 -4.02 11.24 12.83
N TRP A 96 -4.11 10.10 13.53
CA TRP A 96 -3.63 8.82 13.00
C TRP A 96 -4.22 8.46 11.63
N ILE A 97 -5.50 8.77 11.39
CA ILE A 97 -6.15 8.59 10.09
C ILE A 97 -5.47 9.44 9.02
N LYS A 98 -5.11 10.68 9.34
CA LYS A 98 -4.40 11.58 8.42
C LYS A 98 -3.03 11.01 8.06
N TYR A 99 -2.28 10.50 9.04
CA TYR A 99 -0.98 9.88 8.79
C TYR A 99 -1.09 8.58 7.99
N HIS A 100 -1.98 7.67 8.39
CA HIS A 100 -2.20 6.41 7.69
C HIS A 100 -2.66 6.64 6.24
N ARG A 101 -3.67 7.50 6.03
CA ARG A 101 -4.14 7.89 4.70
C ARG A 101 -3.09 8.67 3.92
N GLY A 102 -2.28 9.48 4.60
CA GLY A 102 -1.11 10.16 4.04
C GLY A 102 -0.17 9.17 3.36
N ILE A 103 0.34 8.23 4.15
CA ILE A 103 1.32 7.25 3.67
C ILE A 103 0.69 6.26 2.68
N GLN A 104 -0.54 5.81 2.88
CA GLN A 104 -1.17 4.84 1.97
C GLN A 104 -1.70 5.49 0.69
N GLY A 105 -2.48 6.56 0.81
CA GLY A 105 -3.16 7.18 -0.32
C GLY A 105 -2.26 8.11 -1.14
N PHE A 106 -1.38 8.88 -0.49
CA PHE A 106 -0.55 9.88 -1.19
C PHE A 106 0.86 9.39 -1.51
N TRP A 107 1.36 8.37 -0.81
CA TRP A 107 2.66 7.75 -1.13
C TRP A 107 2.50 6.36 -1.77
N THR A 108 1.88 5.42 -1.07
CA THR A 108 1.89 4.00 -1.48
C THR A 108 1.16 3.77 -2.79
N VAL A 109 -0.03 4.35 -2.99
CA VAL A 109 -0.77 4.22 -4.27
C VAL A 109 0.03 4.79 -5.45
N PRO A 110 0.49 6.06 -5.43
CA PRO A 110 1.29 6.59 -6.53
C PRO A 110 2.60 5.82 -6.75
N ALA A 111 3.30 5.47 -5.68
CA ALA A 111 4.56 4.73 -5.77
C ALA A 111 4.34 3.33 -6.37
N THR A 112 3.28 2.62 -5.99
CA THR A 112 2.95 1.30 -6.55
C THR A 112 2.65 1.38 -8.04
N THR A 113 1.91 2.41 -8.48
CA THR A 113 1.68 2.67 -9.90
C THR A 113 2.98 2.96 -10.63
N ALA A 114 3.85 3.80 -10.07
CA ALA A 114 5.17 4.10 -10.65
C ALA A 114 6.06 2.85 -10.72
N ILE A 115 6.07 2.02 -9.68
CA ILE A 115 6.78 0.72 -9.65
C ILE A 115 6.29 -0.16 -10.79
N ALA A 116 4.97 -0.29 -10.98
CA ALA A 116 4.42 -1.09 -12.07
C ALA A 116 4.83 -0.54 -13.44
N ILE A 117 4.76 0.77 -13.66
CA ILE A 117 5.20 1.41 -14.90
C ILE A 117 6.69 1.16 -15.15
N LEU A 118 7.54 1.40 -14.15
CA LEU A 118 8.98 1.19 -14.25
C LEU A 118 9.33 -0.28 -14.54
N GLY A 119 8.59 -1.22 -13.93
CA GLY A 119 8.75 -2.66 -14.17
C GLY A 119 8.39 -3.03 -15.61
N LEU A 120 7.25 -2.52 -16.12
CA LEU A 120 6.86 -2.71 -17.52
C LEU A 120 7.86 -2.08 -18.50
N THR A 121 8.40 -0.92 -18.18
CA THR A 121 9.46 -0.27 -18.98
C THR A 121 10.75 -1.10 -18.97
N ALA A 122 11.16 -1.60 -17.79
CA ALA A 122 12.35 -2.44 -17.62
C ALA A 122 12.26 -3.78 -18.36
N ALA A 123 11.07 -4.39 -18.38
CA ALA A 123 10.80 -5.61 -19.16
C ALA A 123 10.76 -5.36 -20.68
N GLY A 124 10.72 -4.09 -21.10
CA GLY A 124 10.48 -3.65 -22.47
C GLY A 124 9.01 -3.79 -22.83
N ILE A 125 8.36 -2.70 -23.23
CA ILE A 125 6.92 -2.70 -23.61
C ILE A 125 6.65 -3.60 -24.84
N ASN A 126 7.68 -3.90 -25.64
CA ASN A 126 7.66 -4.86 -26.75
C ASN A 126 8.37 -6.18 -26.42
N GLY A 127 8.98 -6.26 -25.24
CA GLY A 127 9.54 -7.48 -24.68
C GLY A 127 8.40 -8.40 -24.26
N ASN A 128 8.73 -9.66 -24.02
CA ASN A 128 7.79 -10.73 -23.79
C ASN A 128 7.24 -10.61 -22.33
N ILE A 129 6.49 -9.53 -22.04
CA ILE A 129 5.81 -9.23 -20.75
C ILE A 129 4.84 -10.36 -20.37
N PHE A 130 4.42 -11.10 -21.38
CA PHE A 130 3.65 -12.34 -21.29
C PHE A 130 4.48 -13.55 -21.73
N LYS A 131 5.80 -13.58 -21.45
CA LYS A 131 6.51 -14.87 -21.34
C LYS A 131 5.65 -15.66 -20.39
N ALA A 132 4.90 -16.61 -20.95
CA ALA A 132 3.93 -17.36 -20.20
C ALA A 132 4.67 -17.89 -18.97
N TRP A 133 4.18 -17.53 -17.77
CA TRP A 133 4.71 -18.00 -16.48
C TRP A 133 5.79 -17.19 -15.78
N ASP A 134 6.03 -15.92 -16.12
CA ASP A 134 6.80 -15.08 -15.22
C ASP A 134 5.97 -14.70 -13.96
N VAL A 135 6.26 -15.41 -12.87
CA VAL A 135 5.55 -15.26 -11.60
C VAL A 135 5.74 -13.87 -11.01
N HIS A 136 6.93 -13.25 -11.17
CA HIS A 136 7.17 -11.90 -10.68
C HIS A 136 6.25 -10.91 -11.41
N HIS A 137 6.22 -10.93 -12.75
CA HIS A 137 5.35 -10.03 -13.50
C HIS A 137 3.86 -10.20 -13.16
N ILE A 138 3.38 -11.45 -13.08
CA ILE A 138 1.97 -11.74 -12.77
C ILE A 138 1.61 -11.24 -11.37
N VAL A 139 2.41 -11.58 -10.35
CA VAL A 139 2.13 -11.17 -8.96
C VAL A 139 2.26 -9.66 -8.80
N GLY A 140 3.17 -9.01 -9.53
CA GLY A 140 3.32 -7.56 -9.54
C GLY A 140 2.08 -6.83 -10.06
N ILE A 141 1.48 -7.32 -11.15
CA ILE A 141 0.22 -6.77 -11.68
C ILE A 141 -0.94 -7.01 -10.70
N VAL A 142 -1.03 -8.21 -10.13
CA VAL A 142 -2.04 -8.51 -9.10
C VAL A 142 -1.89 -7.58 -7.90
N LEU A 143 -0.66 -7.33 -7.43
CA LEU A 143 -0.38 -6.40 -6.34
C LEU A 143 -0.83 -4.97 -6.63
N LEU A 144 -0.63 -4.47 -7.86
CA LEU A 144 -1.14 -3.16 -8.26
C LEU A 144 -2.66 -3.07 -8.03
N PHE A 145 -3.42 -4.03 -8.54
CA PHE A 145 -4.87 -4.05 -8.36
C PHE A 145 -5.29 -4.23 -6.90
N LEU A 146 -4.59 -5.07 -6.14
CA LEU A 146 -4.84 -5.25 -4.71
C LEU A 146 -4.62 -3.95 -3.93
N VAL A 147 -3.55 -3.20 -4.22
CA VAL A 147 -3.26 -1.91 -3.56
C VAL A 147 -4.32 -0.86 -3.89
N LEU A 148 -4.75 -0.77 -5.16
CA LEU A 148 -5.85 0.12 -5.57
C LEU A 148 -7.16 -0.26 -4.88
N GLY A 149 -7.50 -1.54 -4.87
CA GLY A 149 -8.66 -2.07 -4.15
C GLY A 149 -8.59 -1.79 -2.65
N GLN A 150 -7.40 -1.86 -2.07
CA GLN A 150 -7.16 -1.58 -0.66
C GLN A 150 -7.35 -0.09 -0.32
N ALA A 151 -6.94 0.82 -1.21
CA ALA A 151 -7.19 2.25 -1.05
C ALA A 151 -8.69 2.57 -1.09
N LEU A 152 -9.42 1.99 -2.04
CA LEU A 152 -10.87 2.11 -2.13
C LEU A 152 -11.55 1.51 -0.89
N GLY A 153 -11.14 0.31 -0.48
CA GLY A 153 -11.63 -0.37 0.72
C GLY A 153 -11.37 0.45 1.99
N GLY A 154 -10.22 1.10 2.08
CA GLY A 154 -9.88 2.01 3.18
C GLY A 154 -10.80 3.23 3.24
N TYR A 155 -11.09 3.83 2.09
CA TYR A 155 -12.05 4.94 2.00
C TYR A 155 -13.48 4.52 2.35
N MET A 156 -13.92 3.36 1.86
CA MET A 156 -15.21 2.78 2.23
C MET A 156 -15.28 2.46 3.74
N ALA A 157 -14.20 1.91 4.31
CA ALA A 157 -14.10 1.63 5.74
C ALA A 157 -14.16 2.90 6.60
N GLU A 158 -13.51 3.98 6.17
CA GLU A 158 -13.57 5.30 6.82
C GLU A 158 -15.03 5.80 6.87
N LYS A 159 -15.74 5.73 5.73
CA LYS A 159 -17.12 6.20 5.59
C LYS A 159 -18.19 5.26 6.17
N ALA A 160 -17.87 3.98 6.36
CA ALA A 160 -18.84 3.01 6.82
C ALA A 160 -19.35 3.36 8.23
N PRO A 161 -20.68 3.44 8.46
CA PRO A 161 -21.24 3.80 9.75
C PRO A 161 -20.92 2.72 10.80
N ILE A 162 -20.59 3.13 12.01
CA ILE A 162 -20.55 2.24 13.16
C ILE A 162 -21.98 2.16 13.70
N ARG A 163 -22.71 1.10 13.36
CA ARG A 163 -24.01 0.83 13.98
C ARG A 163 -23.75 0.42 15.43
N ARG A 164 -24.16 1.27 16.37
CA ARG A 164 -24.21 0.98 17.81
C ARG A 164 -25.68 0.85 18.18
N SER A 165 -26.24 -0.35 18.01
CA SER A 165 -27.55 -0.69 18.58
C SER A 165 -27.33 -1.67 19.72
N PRO A 166 -28.12 -1.60 20.81
CA PRO A 166 -28.14 -2.64 21.85
C PRO A 166 -28.35 -4.05 21.27
N GLU A 167 -29.05 -4.16 20.14
CA GLU A 167 -29.47 -5.43 19.53
C GLU A 167 -28.48 -5.95 18.47
N VAL A 168 -27.67 -5.07 17.87
CA VAL A 168 -26.73 -5.45 16.79
C VAL A 168 -25.45 -4.64 16.91
N ASN A 169 -24.42 -5.25 17.48
CA ASN A 169 -23.05 -4.73 17.53
C ASN A 169 -22.20 -5.29 16.36
N ALA A 170 -22.69 -5.17 15.13
CA ALA A 170 -21.98 -5.69 13.95
C ALA A 170 -21.09 -4.62 13.31
N ARG A 171 -19.80 -4.93 13.17
CA ARG A 171 -18.87 -4.09 12.41
C ARG A 171 -19.12 -4.30 10.91
N PRO A 172 -19.22 -3.23 10.09
CA PRO A 172 -19.30 -3.38 8.64
C PRO A 172 -18.16 -4.27 8.12
N ALA A 173 -18.47 -5.24 7.25
CA ALA A 173 -17.48 -6.21 6.74
C ALA A 173 -16.23 -5.52 6.19
N VAL A 174 -16.39 -4.41 5.46
CA VAL A 174 -15.26 -3.63 4.93
C VAL A 174 -14.27 -3.15 6.00
N ARG A 175 -14.73 -2.87 7.24
CA ARG A 175 -13.88 -2.45 8.35
C ARG A 175 -13.14 -3.62 9.02
N ILE A 176 -13.57 -4.86 8.77
CA ILE A 176 -12.88 -6.10 9.16
C ILE A 176 -11.94 -6.54 8.03
N LEU A 177 -12.43 -6.55 6.80
CA LEU A 177 -11.68 -6.97 5.63
C LEU A 177 -10.48 -6.06 5.37
N HIS A 178 -10.64 -4.74 5.45
CA HIS A 178 -9.55 -3.79 5.16
C HIS A 178 -8.25 -4.06 5.95
N PRO A 179 -8.24 -4.21 7.30
CA PRO A 179 -7.00 -4.53 8.00
C PRO A 179 -6.45 -5.93 7.67
N ILE A 180 -7.32 -6.91 7.39
CA ILE A 180 -6.90 -8.28 7.02
C ILE A 180 -6.24 -8.28 5.64
N SER A 181 -6.93 -7.74 4.63
CA SER A 181 -6.39 -7.62 3.27
C SER A 181 -5.12 -6.79 3.25
N GLY A 182 -5.01 -5.75 4.08
CA GLY A 182 -3.79 -4.94 4.18
C GLY A 182 -2.57 -5.72 4.63
N VAL A 183 -2.72 -6.61 5.63
CA VAL A 183 -1.63 -7.50 6.07
C VAL A 183 -1.30 -8.52 4.98
N VAL A 184 -2.31 -9.12 4.35
CA VAL A 184 -2.10 -10.08 3.25
C VAL A 184 -1.35 -9.44 2.07
N ILE A 185 -1.72 -8.22 1.67
CA ILE A 185 -1.04 -7.47 0.60
C ILE A 185 0.42 -7.20 0.96
N ALA A 186 0.70 -6.82 2.21
CA ALA A 186 2.08 -6.63 2.67
C ALA A 186 2.89 -7.93 2.53
N LEU A 187 2.34 -9.06 2.97
CA LEU A 187 2.96 -10.40 2.81
C LEU A 187 3.24 -10.76 1.36
N ILE A 188 2.26 -10.56 0.47
CA ILE A 188 2.45 -10.81 -0.98
C ILE A 188 3.54 -9.89 -1.53
N SER A 189 3.60 -8.62 -1.10
CA SER A 189 4.62 -7.67 -1.58
C SER A 189 6.05 -8.05 -1.17
N TRP A 190 6.25 -8.66 -0.01
CA TRP A 190 7.57 -9.17 0.40
C TRP A 190 7.98 -10.42 -0.37
N VAL A 191 7.03 -11.31 -0.68
CA VAL A 191 7.27 -12.43 -1.61
C VAL A 191 7.65 -11.87 -2.99
N GLN A 192 6.95 -10.85 -3.45
CA GLN A 192 7.20 -10.21 -4.74
C GLN A 192 8.59 -9.58 -4.83
N ILE A 193 9.06 -8.93 -3.77
CA ILE A 193 10.42 -8.38 -3.71
C ILE A 193 11.45 -9.50 -3.85
N ARG A 194 11.25 -10.64 -3.16
CA ARG A 194 12.14 -11.81 -3.31
C ARG A 194 12.16 -12.33 -4.74
N LEU A 195 10.99 -12.51 -5.35
CA LEU A 195 10.87 -12.95 -6.75
C LEU A 195 11.62 -11.99 -7.70
N GLY A 196 11.53 -10.68 -7.48
CA GLY A 196 12.22 -9.69 -8.31
C GLY A 196 13.74 -9.72 -8.12
N MET A 197 14.23 -9.96 -6.90
CA MET A 197 15.67 -10.15 -6.66
C MET A 197 16.22 -11.39 -7.37
N ASP A 198 15.44 -12.46 -7.39
CA ASP A 198 15.79 -13.69 -8.10
C ASP A 198 15.81 -13.46 -9.63
N GLU A 199 14.81 -12.76 -10.17
CA GLU A 199 14.71 -12.45 -11.61
C GLU A 199 15.87 -11.56 -12.09
N TYR A 200 16.23 -10.53 -11.32
CA TYR A 200 17.33 -9.63 -11.68
C TYR A 200 18.72 -10.19 -11.35
N GLY A 201 18.82 -11.39 -10.76
CA GLY A 201 20.10 -11.99 -10.38
C GLY A 201 20.83 -11.27 -9.23
N TYR A 202 20.14 -10.39 -8.49
CA TYR A 202 20.67 -9.67 -7.33
C TYR A 202 20.41 -10.41 -6.01
N HIS A 203 19.96 -11.66 -6.08
CA HIS A 203 19.76 -12.49 -4.90
C HIS A 203 21.05 -12.65 -4.09
N THR A 204 21.05 -12.13 -2.85
CA THR A 204 22.16 -12.29 -1.91
C THR A 204 21.66 -12.75 -0.56
N ARG A 205 22.49 -13.50 0.17
CA ARG A 205 22.18 -13.91 1.55
C ARG A 205 21.85 -12.73 2.46
N LEU A 206 22.50 -11.58 2.25
CA LEU A 206 22.23 -10.37 3.02
C LEU A 206 20.80 -9.89 2.78
N LEU A 207 20.36 -9.80 1.52
CA LEU A 207 19.00 -9.35 1.19
C LEU A 207 17.92 -10.32 1.67
N ASP A 208 18.20 -11.63 1.65
CA ASP A 208 17.31 -12.64 2.24
C ASP A 208 17.16 -12.47 3.76
N VAL A 209 18.28 -12.30 4.47
CA VAL A 209 18.27 -12.04 5.92
C VAL A 209 17.51 -10.75 6.22
N LEU A 210 17.73 -9.68 5.44
CA LEU A 210 17.00 -8.43 5.60
C LEU A 210 15.51 -8.63 5.36
N ASN A 211 15.11 -9.31 4.28
CA ASN A 211 13.71 -9.58 3.99
C ASN A 211 13.04 -10.37 5.13
N ILE A 212 13.65 -11.47 5.57
CA ILE A 212 13.15 -12.28 6.70
C ILE A 212 13.06 -11.45 7.99
N THR A 213 14.07 -10.63 8.27
CA THR A 213 14.10 -9.78 9.47
C THR A 213 12.99 -8.73 9.43
N PHE A 214 12.75 -8.08 8.28
CA PHE A 214 11.68 -7.11 8.13
C PHE A 214 10.30 -7.76 8.23
N VAL A 215 10.06 -8.87 7.53
CA VAL A 215 8.79 -9.60 7.60
C VAL A 215 8.54 -10.12 9.02
N GLY A 216 9.54 -10.80 9.61
CA GLY A 216 9.46 -11.36 10.95
C GLY A 216 9.26 -10.30 12.02
N GLY A 217 10.01 -9.20 11.95
CA GLY A 217 9.88 -8.06 12.85
C GLY A 217 8.50 -7.40 12.75
N PHE A 218 8.01 -7.15 11.53
CA PHE A 218 6.66 -6.62 11.33
C PHE A 218 5.59 -7.55 11.90
N LEU A 219 5.65 -8.85 11.57
CA LEU A 219 4.68 -9.84 12.05
C LEU A 219 4.70 -9.96 13.57
N LEU A 220 5.88 -9.99 14.18
CA LEU A 220 6.05 -10.06 15.63
C LEU A 220 5.40 -8.85 16.30
N VAL A 221 5.73 -7.63 15.86
CA VAL A 221 5.17 -6.40 16.44
C VAL A 221 3.65 -6.32 16.21
N TYR A 222 3.19 -6.66 15.01
CA TYR A 222 1.76 -6.62 14.68
C TYR A 222 0.97 -7.66 15.49
N ALA A 223 1.49 -8.89 15.60
CA ALA A 223 0.88 -9.98 16.36
C ALA A 223 0.88 -9.70 17.86
N TYR A 224 1.96 -9.13 18.41
CA TYR A 224 2.01 -8.67 19.79
C TYR A 224 0.89 -7.65 20.08
N GLY A 225 0.77 -6.62 19.24
CA GLY A 225 -0.33 -5.64 19.36
C GLY A 225 -1.73 -6.26 19.17
N LEU A 226 -1.83 -7.44 18.53
CA LEU A 226 -3.06 -8.23 18.44
C LEU A 226 -3.35 -9.04 19.67
N ALA A 227 -2.36 -9.75 20.19
CA ALA A 227 -2.47 -10.49 21.44
C ALA A 227 -2.88 -9.57 22.58
N CYS A 228 -2.22 -8.42 22.78
CA CYS A 228 -2.57 -7.47 23.84
C CYS A 228 -4.04 -7.00 23.74
N LEU A 229 -4.50 -6.65 22.53
CA LEU A 229 -5.88 -6.20 22.32
C LEU A 229 -6.89 -7.32 22.59
N VAL A 230 -6.59 -8.55 22.18
CA VAL A 230 -7.45 -9.71 22.41
C VAL A 230 -7.54 -10.03 23.90
N ILE A 231 -6.42 -10.02 24.60
CA ILE A 231 -6.35 -10.26 26.05
C ILE A 231 -7.14 -9.18 26.81
N GLU A 232 -6.95 -7.90 26.49
CA GLU A 232 -7.67 -6.79 27.11
C GLU A 232 -9.19 -6.93 26.91
N ARG A 233 -9.63 -7.28 25.69
CA ARG A 233 -11.05 -7.46 25.38
C ARG A 233 -11.66 -8.68 26.05
N ASN A 234 -10.90 -9.78 26.14
CA ASN A 234 -11.35 -10.99 26.81
C ASN A 234 -11.46 -10.77 28.32
N ALA A 235 -10.49 -10.08 28.93
CA ALA A 235 -10.54 -9.65 30.33
C ALA A 235 -11.74 -8.72 30.62
N ALA A 236 -12.21 -7.98 29.62
CA ALA A 236 -13.44 -7.18 29.69
C ALA A 236 -14.74 -7.98 29.48
N GLY A 237 -14.69 -9.33 29.51
CA GLY A 237 -15.86 -10.21 29.45
C GLY A 237 -16.35 -10.56 28.05
N ARG A 238 -15.55 -10.31 27.00
CA ARG A 238 -15.94 -10.66 25.62
C ARG A 238 -15.56 -12.08 25.25
N SER A 239 -16.35 -12.68 24.37
CA SER A 239 -15.99 -13.95 23.72
C SER A 239 -14.66 -13.83 22.99
N TRP A 240 -13.97 -14.95 22.77
CA TRP A 240 -12.73 -14.96 21.99
C TRP A 240 -12.91 -14.42 20.57
N PHE A 241 -14.02 -14.79 19.92
CA PHE A 241 -14.33 -14.33 18.56
C PHE A 241 -14.54 -12.81 18.51
N ASP A 242 -15.28 -12.25 19.48
CA ASP A 242 -15.47 -10.80 19.60
C ASP A 242 -14.20 -10.07 20.05
N SER A 243 -13.31 -10.76 20.76
CA SER A 243 -12.03 -10.20 21.17
C SER A 243 -11.08 -10.03 19.98
N ILE A 244 -11.18 -10.90 18.97
CA ILE A 244 -10.42 -10.81 17.73
C ILE A 244 -11.08 -9.82 16.75
N PHE A 245 -12.36 -10.00 16.45
CA PHE A 245 -13.05 -9.30 15.35
C PHE A 245 -13.95 -8.13 15.79
N GLY A 246 -14.21 -8.00 17.09
CA GLY A 246 -15.21 -7.06 17.62
C GLY A 246 -14.88 -5.57 17.45
N LEU A 247 -15.90 -4.76 17.74
CA LEU A 247 -15.93 -3.31 17.55
C LEU A 247 -14.84 -2.59 18.36
N GLY A 248 -13.79 -2.11 17.70
CA GLY A 248 -12.91 -1.04 18.22
C GLY A 248 -12.37 -1.25 19.65
N ARG A 249 -11.97 -0.18 20.32
CA ARG A 249 -11.41 -0.27 21.68
C ARG A 249 -12.37 -0.95 22.66
N ALA A 250 -11.84 -1.55 23.72
CA ALA A 250 -12.66 -2.07 24.82
C ALA A 250 -13.60 -0.99 25.39
N SER A 251 -13.15 0.27 25.43
CA SER A 251 -13.92 1.44 25.85
C SER A 251 -15.03 1.90 24.88
N ALA A 252 -15.01 1.47 23.62
CA ALA A 252 -15.93 1.95 22.58
C ALA A 252 -17.26 1.17 22.52
N SER A 253 -17.39 0.09 23.29
CA SER A 253 -18.65 -0.64 23.49
C SER A 253 -18.68 -1.17 24.92
N ARG A 254 -19.71 -0.76 25.69
CA ARG A 254 -19.90 -1.27 27.05
C ARG A 254 -20.01 -2.80 27.03
N PRO A 255 -19.44 -3.50 28.03
CA PRO A 255 -19.75 -4.91 28.21
C PRO A 255 -21.27 -5.10 28.30
N PRO A 256 -21.82 -6.25 27.86
CA PRO A 256 -23.20 -6.59 28.15
C PRO A 256 -23.42 -6.44 29.65
N GLN A 257 -24.42 -5.63 30.04
CA GLN A 257 -24.85 -5.58 31.43
C GLN A 257 -25.57 -6.90 31.68
N ILE A 258 -24.93 -7.77 32.46
CA ILE A 258 -25.51 -9.01 32.96
C ILE A 258 -26.44 -8.65 34.11
#